data_AF-A0A671YSK4-F1
#
_entry.id   AF-A0A671YSK4-F1
#
_cell.length_a   1.000
_cell.length_b   1.000
_cell.length_c   1.000
_cell.angle_alpha   90.00
_cell.angle_beta   90.00
_cell.angle_gamma   90.00
#
_symmetry.space_group_name_H-M   'P 1'
#
loop_
_entity.id
_entity.type
_entity.pdbx_description
1 polymer ?
#
loop_
_entity_poly.entity_id
_entity_poly.type
_entity_poly.pdbx_seq_one_letter_code
_entity_poly.pdbx_strand_id
1 'polypeptide(L)'
;MSDEEPPNMSTGRKRALSENTLFGMGNPLLDISAVVDKDFLDKFGLKPNDQILAEDKHKALFEEIVKRNKVEYHAGGSTQNSVKIAQDEPDERERVETGVTAKQLLPSDVQKAPTLLSSRGITHSVIYQLPTKAHCAVSSWMIQEPHKVATFFGCIGNDHFGEILKKKAEEAHVDAHYYEQNEEPTGTCAACITGDNRSLVANLAAANCYKKEKHLDLDSNWELVKKAKVYYIAGFFLTVSPESILKVAKHASDNNKIFCMNLSAPFISQFFKEPLMKVMPYVDILFGNETEAATFAKELGFETDDIAEIAKKTQNLPKDNTKRQRVVVFTQGKDDTVATVGETVTMFPVVDIDQNAIVDTNGAGDAFVGGFLSALVQENKLEECIRAGHYAANVIIKRVGCTFPEKPDYQ
;
A
#
# COMPACT_ATOMS: atom_id res chain seq x y z
N MET A 1 9.82 -61.10 -7.98
CA MET A 1 10.60 -59.94 -7.53
C MET A 1 10.36 -58.86 -8.56
N SER A 2 9.41 -57.99 -8.25
CA SER A 2 8.98 -56.87 -9.08
C SER A 2 9.79 -55.65 -8.66
N ASP A 3 10.54 -55.08 -9.59
CA ASP A 3 11.25 -53.82 -9.42
C ASP A 3 10.21 -52.68 -9.40
N GLU A 4 9.98 -52.11 -8.22
CA GLU A 4 9.24 -50.85 -8.06
C GLU A 4 10.20 -49.67 -8.26
N GLU A 5 9.93 -48.85 -9.27
CA GLU A 5 10.55 -47.53 -9.40
C GLU A 5 10.09 -46.61 -8.25
N PRO A 6 10.99 -45.79 -7.66
CA PRO A 6 10.63 -44.88 -6.59
C PRO A 6 9.76 -43.72 -7.11
N PRO A 7 8.85 -43.18 -6.27
CA PRO A 7 7.94 -42.13 -6.69
C PRO A 7 8.69 -40.84 -7.01
N ASN A 8 8.42 -40.32 -8.21
CA ASN A 8 8.94 -39.06 -8.72
C ASN A 8 8.49 -37.90 -7.83
N MET A 9 9.39 -37.37 -7.00
CA MET A 9 9.18 -36.12 -6.27
C MET A 9 9.06 -34.98 -7.29
N SER A 10 7.84 -34.53 -7.55
CA SER A 10 7.63 -33.34 -8.38
C SER A 10 8.23 -32.14 -7.66
N THR A 11 9.30 -31.58 -8.23
CA THR A 11 9.80 -30.27 -7.87
C THR A 11 8.71 -29.26 -8.22
N GLY A 12 7.95 -28.81 -7.22
CA GLY A 12 6.85 -27.86 -7.39
C GLY A 12 7.33 -26.56 -8.01
N ARG A 13 7.20 -26.39 -9.33
CA ARG A 13 7.31 -25.08 -9.98
C ARG A 13 6.14 -24.23 -9.49
N LYS A 14 6.42 -23.13 -8.77
CA LYS A 14 5.45 -22.07 -8.51
C LYS A 14 4.82 -21.67 -9.86
N ARG A 15 3.48 -21.67 -9.92
CA ARG A 15 2.74 -21.24 -11.12
C ARG A 15 3.05 -19.77 -11.37
N ALA A 16 3.47 -19.41 -12.58
CA ALA A 16 3.70 -18.01 -12.94
C ALA A 16 2.40 -17.20 -12.76
N LEU A 17 2.49 -16.04 -12.11
CA LEU A 17 1.38 -15.11 -11.99
C LEU A 17 1.00 -14.57 -13.37
N SER A 18 -0.27 -14.26 -13.58
CA SER A 18 -0.75 -13.61 -14.81
C SER A 18 -0.88 -12.11 -14.60
N GLU A 19 -0.75 -11.33 -15.68
CA GLU A 19 -1.14 -9.92 -15.69
C GLU A 19 -2.58 -9.75 -15.14
N ASN A 20 -2.81 -8.64 -14.45
CA ASN A 20 -4.11 -8.26 -13.87
C ASN A 20 -4.67 -9.26 -12.84
N THR A 21 -3.84 -10.06 -12.16
CA THR A 21 -4.28 -10.99 -11.10
C THR A 21 -4.72 -10.27 -9.82
N LEU A 22 -4.11 -9.12 -9.52
CA LEU A 22 -4.50 -8.23 -8.42
C LEU A 22 -5.23 -7.02 -9.00
N PHE A 23 -6.40 -6.70 -8.47
CA PHE A 23 -7.12 -5.49 -8.84
C PHE A 23 -7.31 -4.59 -7.62
N GLY A 24 -6.98 -3.31 -7.78
CA GLY A 24 -7.34 -2.28 -6.82
C GLY A 24 -8.05 -1.10 -7.47
N MET A 25 -8.89 -0.43 -6.69
CA MET A 25 -9.42 0.87 -7.06
C MET A 25 -9.51 1.78 -5.83
N GLY A 26 -9.33 3.09 -6.04
CA GLY A 26 -9.31 4.02 -4.93
C GLY A 26 -9.13 5.47 -5.36
N ASN A 27 -8.67 6.27 -4.40
CA ASN A 27 -8.41 7.70 -4.60
C ASN A 27 -6.94 7.90 -4.95
N PRO A 28 -6.57 8.14 -6.23
CA PRO A 28 -5.22 8.49 -6.59
C PRO A 28 -4.94 9.93 -6.15
N LEU A 29 -3.91 10.11 -5.33
CA LEU A 29 -3.56 11.42 -4.78
C LEU A 29 -2.07 11.67 -5.00
N LEU A 30 -1.71 12.91 -5.29
CA LEU A 30 -0.31 13.33 -5.22
C LEU A 30 0.02 13.76 -3.79
N ASP A 31 0.91 13.02 -3.13
CA ASP A 31 1.38 13.35 -1.80
C ASP A 31 2.37 14.51 -1.88
N ILE A 32 2.12 15.56 -1.10
CA ILE A 32 2.99 16.73 -0.93
C ILE A 32 3.52 16.69 0.49
N SER A 33 4.74 16.20 0.65
CA SER A 33 5.35 15.99 1.97
C SER A 33 6.36 17.07 2.31
N ALA A 34 6.32 17.56 3.55
CA ALA A 34 7.32 18.46 4.08
C ALA A 34 7.44 18.33 5.60
N VAL A 35 8.65 18.53 6.10
CA VAL A 35 8.87 18.83 7.53
C VAL A 35 8.37 20.24 7.81
N VAL A 36 7.43 20.35 8.74
CA VAL A 36 6.83 21.62 9.16
C VAL A 36 7.06 21.84 10.66
N ASP A 37 6.77 23.04 11.15
CA ASP A 37 6.80 23.35 12.58
C ASP A 37 5.41 23.20 13.22
N LYS A 38 5.37 23.26 14.56
CA LYS A 38 4.12 23.19 15.33
C LYS A 38 3.18 24.35 14.98
N ASP A 39 3.73 25.54 14.69
CA ASP A 39 2.96 26.73 14.34
C ASP A 39 2.17 26.52 13.04
N PHE A 40 2.73 25.78 12.09
CA PHE A 40 2.04 25.37 10.87
C PHE A 40 0.84 24.46 11.17
N LEU A 41 1.01 23.46 12.03
CA LEU A 41 -0.10 22.58 12.44
C LEU A 41 -1.19 23.36 13.18
N ASP A 42 -0.80 24.17 14.17
CA ASP A 42 -1.71 24.96 14.98
C ASP A 42 -2.51 25.95 14.12
N LYS A 43 -1.87 26.57 13.11
CA LYS A 43 -2.53 27.48 12.17
C LYS A 43 -3.68 26.83 11.41
N PHE A 44 -3.51 25.57 10.99
CA PHE A 44 -4.53 24.84 10.25
C PHE A 44 -5.41 23.95 11.14
N GLY A 45 -5.21 23.99 12.46
CA GLY A 45 -5.97 23.20 13.43
C GLY A 45 -5.70 21.70 13.32
N LEU A 46 -4.51 21.32 12.88
CA LEU A 46 -4.11 19.93 12.68
C LEU A 46 -3.53 19.34 13.96
N LYS A 47 -3.93 18.11 14.29
CA LYS A 47 -3.29 17.34 15.35
C LYS A 47 -2.09 16.56 14.77
N PRO A 48 -1.06 16.27 15.59
CA PRO A 48 -0.08 15.25 15.23
C PRO A 48 -0.79 13.91 14.93
N ASN A 49 -0.37 13.22 13.86
CA ASN A 49 -0.93 11.94 13.39
C ASN A 49 -2.41 11.97 12.94
N ASP A 50 -2.95 13.16 12.67
CA ASP A 50 -4.31 13.28 12.15
C ASP A 50 -4.41 12.74 10.72
N GLN A 51 -5.56 12.19 10.36
CA GLN A 51 -5.88 11.81 8.98
C GLN A 51 -7.28 12.31 8.63
N ILE A 52 -7.33 13.42 7.90
CA ILE A 52 -8.57 14.16 7.66
C ILE A 52 -8.76 14.51 6.19
N LEU A 53 -10.02 14.73 5.82
CA LEU A 53 -10.36 15.37 4.55
C LEU A 53 -10.19 16.89 4.68
N ALA A 54 -9.74 17.53 3.61
CA ALA A 54 -9.60 18.97 3.54
C ALA A 54 -10.98 19.65 3.67
N GLU A 55 -11.05 20.70 4.50
CA GLU A 55 -12.19 21.60 4.64
C GLU A 55 -11.81 22.95 3.99
N ASP A 56 -12.74 23.89 3.92
CA ASP A 56 -12.47 25.23 3.38
C ASP A 56 -11.27 25.92 4.07
N LYS A 57 -11.11 25.73 5.38
CA LYS A 57 -9.98 26.28 6.15
C LYS A 57 -8.62 25.68 5.75
N HIS A 58 -8.61 24.49 5.15
CA HIS A 58 -7.40 23.78 4.71
C HIS A 58 -7.00 24.13 3.27
N LYS A 59 -7.81 24.84 2.48
CA LYS A 59 -7.49 25.13 1.06
C LYS A 59 -6.15 25.86 0.89
N ALA A 60 -5.87 26.83 1.76
CA ALA A 60 -4.61 27.58 1.74
C ALA A 60 -3.38 26.75 2.15
N LEU A 61 -3.58 25.61 2.83
CA LEU A 61 -2.49 24.75 3.31
C LEU A 61 -1.62 24.26 2.16
N PHE A 62 -2.23 23.79 1.07
CA PHE A 62 -1.51 23.17 -0.05
C PHE A 62 -0.61 24.15 -0.80
N GLU A 63 -1.00 25.42 -0.89
CA GLU A 63 -0.10 26.45 -1.43
C GLU A 63 0.99 26.83 -0.43
N GLU A 64 0.63 26.92 0.85
CA GLU A 64 1.53 27.41 1.88
C GLU A 64 2.63 26.41 2.23
N ILE A 65 2.33 25.11 2.24
CA ILE A 65 3.31 24.05 2.47
C ILE A 65 4.41 24.07 1.41
N VAL A 66 4.05 24.30 0.14
CA VAL A 66 4.98 24.41 -1.00
C VAL A 66 5.78 25.71 -0.96
N LYS A 67 5.16 26.83 -0.54
CA LYS A 67 5.84 28.14 -0.47
C LYS A 67 6.82 28.24 0.70
N ARG A 68 6.53 27.62 1.84
CA ARG A 68 7.30 27.76 3.08
C ARG A 68 8.39 26.70 3.27
N ASN A 69 8.24 25.53 2.65
CA ASN A 69 9.06 24.38 2.97
C ASN A 69 9.66 23.76 1.70
N LYS A 70 10.74 23.00 1.89
CA LYS A 70 11.21 22.09 0.85
C LYS A 70 10.26 20.89 0.80
N VAL A 71 9.48 20.79 -0.27
CA VAL A 71 8.50 19.71 -0.47
C VAL A 71 9.07 18.58 -1.33
N GLU A 72 8.58 17.37 -1.08
CA GLU A 72 8.75 16.21 -1.95
C GLU A 72 7.39 15.72 -2.44
N TYR A 73 7.34 15.32 -3.71
CA TYR A 73 6.14 14.84 -4.38
C TYR A 73 6.22 13.34 -4.62
N HIS A 74 5.20 12.61 -4.16
CA HIS A 74 5.12 11.16 -4.30
C HIS A 74 3.75 10.75 -4.86
N ALA A 75 3.70 9.71 -5.68
CA ALA A 75 2.41 9.12 -6.03
C ALA A 75 1.86 8.39 -4.79
N GLY A 76 0.70 8.84 -4.34
CA GLY A 76 0.06 8.41 -3.10
C GLY A 76 -1.36 7.90 -3.30
N GLY A 77 -2.10 7.88 -2.19
CA GLY A 77 -3.41 7.26 -2.10
C GLY A 77 -3.34 5.81 -1.62
N SER A 78 -4.09 5.47 -0.56
CA SER A 78 -3.91 4.20 0.17
C SER A 78 -4.01 2.94 -0.69
N THR A 79 -5.05 2.81 -1.52
CA THR A 79 -5.15 1.66 -2.43
C THR A 79 -4.00 1.65 -3.45
N GLN A 80 -3.64 2.80 -4.01
CA GLN A 80 -2.58 2.90 -5.01
C GLN A 80 -1.21 2.53 -4.41
N ASN A 81 -0.92 3.00 -3.19
CA ASN A 81 0.27 2.61 -2.44
C ASN A 81 0.32 1.10 -2.24
N SER A 82 -0.76 0.49 -1.73
CA SER A 82 -0.78 -0.96 -1.47
C SER A 82 -0.58 -1.78 -2.76
N VAL A 83 -1.21 -1.36 -3.86
CA VAL A 83 -1.08 -2.00 -5.18
C VAL A 83 0.33 -1.86 -5.75
N LYS A 84 0.91 -0.64 -5.65
CA LYS A 84 2.30 -0.36 -6.01
C LYS A 84 3.24 -1.28 -5.23
N ILE A 85 3.10 -1.31 -3.91
CA ILE A 85 3.92 -2.13 -3.01
C ILE A 85 3.77 -3.62 -3.33
N ALA A 86 2.57 -4.09 -3.68
CA ALA A 86 2.40 -5.49 -4.05
C ALA A 86 3.14 -5.83 -5.36
N GLN A 87 3.17 -4.91 -6.33
CA GLN A 87 3.77 -5.08 -7.65
C GLN A 87 5.29 -4.90 -7.64
N ASP A 88 5.78 -3.86 -6.99
CA ASP A 88 7.11 -3.28 -7.20
C ASP A 88 8.23 -4.06 -6.48
N GLU A 89 9.44 -3.98 -7.01
CA GLU A 89 10.69 -4.26 -6.29
C GLU A 89 11.22 -2.92 -5.75
N PRO A 90 12.05 -2.88 -4.70
CA PRO A 90 12.75 -1.65 -4.40
C PRO A 90 13.71 -1.23 -5.53
N ASP A 91 13.33 -0.38 -6.49
CA ASP A 91 14.26 0.08 -7.54
C ASP A 91 15.22 1.19 -7.03
N GLU A 92 16.51 1.07 -7.39
CA GLU A 92 17.65 1.91 -7.00
C GLU A 92 17.61 3.37 -7.46
N ARG A 93 16.57 3.81 -8.16
CA ARG A 93 16.65 5.03 -9.00
C ARG A 93 16.07 6.30 -8.41
N GLU A 94 15.49 6.27 -7.21
CA GLU A 94 15.01 7.50 -6.55
C GLU A 94 16.11 8.25 -5.78
N ARG A 95 17.11 8.70 -6.54
CA ARG A 95 17.75 10.00 -6.36
C ARG A 95 17.96 10.64 -7.72
N VAL A 96 16.87 11.01 -8.38
CA VAL A 96 16.95 12.10 -9.36
C VAL A 96 16.91 13.39 -8.54
N GLU A 97 18.08 13.98 -8.31
CA GLU A 97 18.17 15.39 -7.95
C GLU A 97 17.41 16.18 -9.02
N THR A 98 16.15 16.55 -8.76
CA THR A 98 15.48 17.63 -9.49
C THR A 98 16.07 18.96 -9.01
N GLY A 99 17.35 19.15 -9.31
CA GLY A 99 17.99 20.46 -9.31
C GLY A 99 17.45 21.29 -10.46
N VAL A 100 16.18 21.68 -10.41
CA VAL A 100 15.66 22.80 -11.20
C VAL A 100 15.55 24.00 -10.27
N THR A 101 16.71 24.51 -9.87
CA THR A 101 16.79 25.94 -9.61
C THR A 101 16.61 26.65 -10.94
N ALA A 102 15.55 27.45 -11.06
CA ALA A 102 15.38 28.36 -12.17
C ALA A 102 16.56 29.36 -12.22
N LYS A 103 17.64 29.02 -12.93
CA LYS A 103 18.64 29.98 -13.46
C LYS A 103 19.60 29.32 -14.46
N GLN A 104 19.65 29.94 -15.64
CA GLN A 104 20.80 30.09 -16.54
C GLN A 104 21.12 29.00 -17.59
N LEU A 105 20.50 29.21 -18.75
CA LEU A 105 21.09 29.34 -20.10
C LEU A 105 22.64 29.20 -20.25
N LEU A 106 23.01 28.28 -21.16
CA LEU A 106 24.14 28.23 -22.13
C LEU A 106 25.49 27.54 -21.76
N PRO A 107 26.19 26.94 -22.76
CA PRO A 107 27.04 25.75 -22.59
C PRO A 107 28.55 25.97 -22.86
N SER A 108 29.32 24.87 -22.70
CA SER A 108 30.72 24.57 -23.09
C SER A 108 31.78 24.81 -22.01
N ASP A 109 32.41 23.76 -21.48
CA ASP A 109 33.58 23.15 -22.11
C ASP A 109 34.04 21.82 -21.46
N VAL A 110 34.51 20.95 -22.34
CA VAL A 110 35.15 19.65 -22.10
C VAL A 110 36.60 19.87 -21.67
N GLN A 111 37.13 19.10 -20.69
CA GLN A 111 38.45 18.43 -20.80
C GLN A 111 38.90 17.62 -19.56
N LYS A 112 39.14 16.32 -19.84
CA LYS A 112 40.31 15.48 -19.53
C LYS A 112 40.70 15.12 -18.07
N ALA A 113 40.74 13.80 -17.86
CA ALA A 113 41.55 13.08 -16.87
C ALA A 113 43.07 13.18 -17.15
N PRO A 114 43.93 12.77 -16.20
CA PRO A 114 44.52 11.43 -16.31
C PRO A 114 44.75 10.65 -15.00
N THR A 115 44.89 9.34 -15.23
CA THR A 115 45.30 8.21 -14.39
C THR A 115 46.65 8.38 -13.66
N LEU A 116 46.83 7.69 -12.53
CA LEU A 116 48.11 7.05 -12.16
C LEU A 116 47.92 5.92 -11.12
N LEU A 117 48.46 4.75 -11.47
CA LEU A 117 48.59 3.52 -10.68
C LEU A 117 49.77 3.59 -9.70
N SER A 118 49.64 2.90 -8.55
CA SER A 118 50.63 1.97 -7.94
C SER A 118 50.25 1.74 -6.46
N SER A 119 50.64 0.69 -5.73
CA SER A 119 50.94 -0.73 -5.97
C SER A 119 51.14 -1.35 -4.58
N ARG A 120 50.82 -2.64 -4.43
CA ARG A 120 51.33 -3.62 -3.44
C ARG A 120 50.86 -3.56 -1.97
N GLY A 121 50.45 -4.73 -1.47
CA GLY A 121 50.45 -5.06 -0.04
C GLY A 121 49.53 -6.23 0.32
N ILE A 122 49.94 -7.46 0.01
CA ILE A 122 49.27 -8.70 0.47
C ILE A 122 49.77 -9.03 1.88
N THR A 123 48.85 -9.21 2.83
CA THR A 123 49.09 -9.98 4.07
C THR A 123 47.92 -10.91 4.32
N HIS A 124 48.21 -12.22 4.31
CA HIS A 124 47.27 -13.30 4.60
C HIS A 124 46.79 -13.23 6.04
N SER A 125 45.47 -13.26 6.23
CA SER A 125 44.82 -13.58 7.51
C SER A 125 43.88 -14.75 7.27
N VAL A 126 44.14 -15.84 7.98
CA VAL A 126 43.42 -17.11 7.93
C VAL A 126 41.98 -16.88 8.41
N ILE A 127 41.02 -16.95 7.48
CA ILE A 127 39.58 -16.98 7.81
C ILE A 127 39.18 -18.45 7.94
N TYR A 128 38.74 -18.83 9.13
CA TYR A 128 38.09 -20.10 9.39
C TYR A 128 36.92 -20.28 8.40
N GLN A 129 37.02 -21.28 7.51
CA GLN A 129 35.89 -21.80 6.77
C GLN A 129 34.91 -22.44 7.74
N LEU A 130 33.81 -21.74 8.03
CA LEU A 130 32.61 -22.35 8.56
C LEU A 130 31.82 -22.97 7.39
N PRO A 131 31.24 -24.17 7.59
CA PRO A 131 30.65 -24.95 6.52
C PRO A 131 29.42 -24.25 5.95
N THR A 132 29.36 -24.17 4.62
CA THR A 132 28.18 -23.83 3.82
C THR A 132 26.95 -24.57 4.35
N LYS A 133 26.10 -23.86 5.09
CA LYS A 133 24.77 -24.32 5.50
C LYS A 133 23.72 -23.44 4.83
N ALA A 134 22.88 -24.11 4.04
CA ALA A 134 21.60 -23.68 3.51
C ALA A 134 21.59 -22.36 2.72
N HIS A 135 21.59 -22.49 1.39
CA HIS A 135 20.83 -21.57 0.55
C HIS A 135 19.36 -21.65 1.00
N CYS A 136 18.96 -20.82 1.97
CA CYS A 136 17.57 -20.42 2.07
C CYS A 136 17.27 -19.69 0.76
N ALA A 137 16.30 -20.19 0.00
CA ALA A 137 15.77 -19.45 -1.13
C ALA A 137 15.29 -18.10 -0.62
N VAL A 138 16.03 -17.04 -0.91
CA VAL A 138 15.65 -15.65 -0.64
C VAL A 138 14.49 -15.36 -1.59
N SER A 139 13.29 -15.70 -1.15
CA SER A 139 12.06 -15.42 -1.86
C SER A 139 11.83 -13.91 -1.76
N SER A 140 12.07 -13.19 -2.86
CA SER A 140 11.51 -11.85 -2.98
C SER A 140 9.98 -11.98 -2.89
N TRP A 141 9.38 -11.38 -1.87
CA TRP A 141 7.96 -11.55 -1.53
C TRP A 141 7.06 -10.68 -2.40
N MET A 142 7.58 -9.59 -2.94
CA MET A 142 6.88 -8.72 -3.88
C MET A 142 6.82 -9.40 -5.26
N ILE A 143 5.83 -9.03 -6.08
CA ILE A 143 5.55 -9.78 -7.31
C ILE A 143 6.70 -9.68 -8.30
N GLN A 144 7.24 -8.47 -8.52
CA GLN A 144 8.32 -8.15 -9.45
C GLN A 144 7.98 -8.49 -10.91
N GLU A 145 8.02 -9.78 -11.22
CA GLU A 145 7.74 -10.35 -12.53
C GLU A 145 6.62 -11.41 -12.43
N PRO A 146 5.67 -11.44 -13.38
CA PRO A 146 5.56 -10.51 -14.49
C PRO A 146 5.17 -9.09 -14.06
N HIS A 147 5.56 -8.10 -14.86
CA HIS A 147 5.01 -6.75 -14.76
C HIS A 147 3.48 -6.78 -14.94
N LYS A 148 2.78 -5.72 -14.48
CA LYS A 148 1.34 -5.53 -14.71
C LYS A 148 0.46 -6.64 -14.11
N VAL A 149 0.94 -7.34 -13.08
CA VAL A 149 0.11 -8.25 -12.29
C VAL A 149 -0.94 -7.49 -11.50
N ALA A 150 -0.62 -6.27 -11.09
CA ALA A 150 -1.52 -5.40 -10.37
C ALA A 150 -2.15 -4.31 -11.26
N THR A 151 -3.48 -4.22 -11.23
CA THR A 151 -4.27 -3.19 -11.92
C THR A 151 -4.77 -2.16 -10.92
N PHE A 152 -4.73 -0.88 -11.30
CA PHE A 152 -5.26 0.20 -10.46
C PHE A 152 -6.25 1.10 -11.21
N PHE A 153 -7.45 1.30 -10.67
CA PHE A 153 -8.42 2.28 -11.17
C PHE A 153 -8.60 3.46 -10.20
N GLY A 154 -8.76 4.66 -10.76
CA GLY A 154 -9.03 5.89 -10.01
C GLY A 154 -9.44 7.03 -10.93
N CYS A 155 -9.71 8.22 -10.37
CA CYS A 155 -10.01 9.42 -11.16
C CYS A 155 -8.99 10.53 -10.89
N ILE A 156 -8.49 11.14 -11.97
CA ILE A 156 -7.49 12.22 -11.94
C ILE A 156 -7.95 13.40 -12.80
N GLY A 157 -7.34 14.56 -12.57
CA GLY A 157 -7.47 15.70 -13.45
C GLY A 157 -6.56 15.55 -14.66
N ASN A 158 -6.96 16.14 -15.79
CA ASN A 158 -6.10 16.28 -16.96
C ASN A 158 -5.14 17.47 -16.74
N ASP A 159 -4.16 17.25 -15.87
CA ASP A 159 -3.21 18.25 -15.42
C ASP A 159 -1.82 17.66 -15.17
N HIS A 160 -0.86 18.52 -14.81
CA HIS A 160 0.51 18.11 -14.57
C HIS A 160 0.64 17.06 -13.46
N PHE A 161 -0.18 17.14 -12.41
CA PHE A 161 -0.15 16.18 -11.31
C PHE A 161 -0.74 14.83 -11.72
N GLY A 162 -1.77 14.80 -12.57
CA GLY A 162 -2.29 13.60 -13.19
C GLY A 162 -1.23 12.88 -14.01
N GLU A 163 -0.45 13.62 -14.81
CA GLU A 163 0.67 13.06 -15.57
C GLU A 163 1.79 12.48 -14.68
N ILE A 164 2.09 13.13 -13.54
CA ILE A 164 3.04 12.58 -12.55
C ILE A 164 2.54 11.24 -12.00
N LEU A 165 1.26 11.16 -11.63
CA LEU A 165 0.67 9.93 -11.09
C LEU A 165 0.72 8.78 -12.09
N LYS A 166 0.38 9.04 -13.37
CA LYS A 166 0.52 8.05 -14.45
C LYS A 166 1.95 7.55 -14.60
N LYS A 167 2.92 8.48 -14.68
CA LYS A 167 4.34 8.15 -14.84
C LYS A 167 4.83 7.29 -13.68
N LYS A 168 4.46 7.64 -12.45
CA LYS A 168 4.88 6.90 -11.25
C LYS A 168 4.23 5.51 -11.14
N ALA A 169 2.99 5.36 -11.57
CA ALA A 169 2.35 4.04 -11.63
C ALA A 169 3.02 3.12 -12.66
N GLU A 170 3.38 3.64 -13.84
CA GLU A 170 4.09 2.87 -14.87
C GLU A 170 5.53 2.54 -14.45
N GLU A 171 6.23 3.48 -13.79
CA GLU A 171 7.56 3.24 -13.19
C GLU A 171 7.54 2.08 -12.19
N ALA A 172 6.45 1.93 -11.42
CA ALA A 172 6.23 0.82 -10.50
C ALA A 172 5.55 -0.40 -11.13
N HIS A 173 5.48 -0.44 -12.47
CA HIS A 173 4.96 -1.55 -13.26
C HIS A 173 3.50 -1.94 -12.97
N VAL A 174 2.71 -1.00 -12.44
CA VAL A 174 1.27 -1.15 -12.21
C VAL A 174 0.51 -0.85 -13.51
N ASP A 175 -0.46 -1.70 -13.85
CA ASP A 175 -1.37 -1.47 -14.97
C ASP A 175 -2.48 -0.50 -14.56
N ALA A 176 -2.14 0.79 -14.49
CA ALA A 176 -3.05 1.83 -14.03
C ALA A 176 -3.93 2.37 -15.16
N HIS A 177 -5.25 2.39 -14.94
CA HIS A 177 -6.23 2.96 -15.87
C HIS A 177 -7.05 4.00 -15.12
N TYR A 178 -6.84 5.27 -15.45
CA TYR A 178 -7.49 6.38 -14.77
C TYR A 178 -8.67 6.93 -15.59
N TYR A 179 -9.75 7.29 -14.89
CA TYR A 179 -10.75 8.19 -15.43
C TYR A 179 -10.23 9.62 -15.40
N GLU A 180 -9.96 10.18 -16.58
CA GLU A 180 -9.48 11.56 -16.72
C GLU A 180 -10.61 12.53 -17.02
N GLN A 181 -10.57 13.70 -16.38
CA GLN A 181 -11.57 14.75 -16.54
C GLN A 181 -10.94 16.16 -16.42
N ASN A 182 -11.66 17.19 -16.86
CA ASN A 182 -11.18 18.59 -16.89
C ASN A 182 -11.94 19.53 -15.93
N GLU A 183 -12.86 19.00 -15.13
CA GLU A 183 -13.73 19.73 -14.20
C GLU A 183 -12.98 20.08 -12.89
N GLU A 184 -12.22 19.12 -12.35
CA GLU A 184 -11.49 19.24 -11.09
C GLU A 184 -10.00 18.90 -11.29
N PRO A 185 -9.07 19.54 -10.57
CA PRO A 185 -7.66 19.18 -10.60
C PRO A 185 -7.42 17.83 -9.90
N THR A 186 -6.30 17.19 -10.21
CA THR A 186 -5.86 15.96 -9.55
C THR A 186 -5.78 16.14 -8.03
N GLY A 187 -6.29 15.16 -7.30
CA GLY A 187 -6.30 15.17 -5.84
C GLY A 187 -4.90 15.20 -5.24
N THR A 188 -4.78 15.80 -4.07
CA THR A 188 -3.51 15.97 -3.35
C THR A 188 -3.66 15.59 -1.90
N CYS A 189 -2.60 15.08 -1.28
CA CYS A 189 -2.55 14.82 0.16
C CYS A 189 -1.37 15.57 0.75
N ALA A 190 -1.62 16.53 1.63
CA ALA A 190 -0.56 17.22 2.33
C ALA A 190 -0.10 16.39 3.53
N ALA A 191 1.19 16.12 3.56
CA ALA A 191 1.87 15.31 4.54
C ALA A 191 2.76 16.21 5.41
N CYS A 192 2.20 16.66 6.54
CA CYS A 192 2.83 17.60 7.44
C CYS A 192 3.63 16.83 8.52
N ILE A 193 4.95 16.78 8.39
CA ILE A 193 5.84 15.99 9.25
C ILE A 193 6.35 16.86 10.41
N THR A 194 6.19 16.40 11.66
CA THR A 194 6.64 17.06 12.89
C THR A 194 7.28 16.06 13.86
N GLY A 195 8.62 16.01 13.87
CA GLY A 195 9.35 14.92 14.54
C GLY A 195 8.94 13.58 13.92
N ASP A 196 8.49 12.65 14.76
CA ASP A 196 8.04 11.32 14.34
C ASP A 196 6.55 11.29 13.91
N ASN A 197 5.86 12.43 13.94
CA ASN A 197 4.43 12.51 13.63
C ASN A 197 4.19 12.99 12.21
N ARG A 198 3.13 12.48 11.58
CA ARG A 198 2.69 12.94 10.25
C ARG A 198 1.19 13.19 10.23
N SER A 199 0.80 14.45 10.04
CA SER A 199 -0.59 14.84 9.86
C SER A 199 -0.93 14.85 8.37
N LEU A 200 -1.94 14.08 7.96
CA LEU A 200 -2.39 13.96 6.58
C LEU A 200 -3.68 14.74 6.35
N VAL A 201 -3.65 15.60 5.33
CA VAL A 201 -4.82 16.36 4.89
C VAL A 201 -5.07 16.07 3.41
N ALA A 202 -6.11 15.30 3.12
CA ALA A 202 -6.45 14.89 1.77
C ALA A 202 -7.45 15.87 1.12
N ASN A 203 -7.03 16.54 0.06
CA ASN A 203 -7.91 17.22 -0.87
C ASN A 203 -8.20 16.30 -2.06
N LEU A 204 -9.34 15.61 -2.01
CA LEU A 204 -9.67 14.58 -2.99
C LEU A 204 -9.84 15.14 -4.41
N ALA A 205 -10.41 16.34 -4.58
CA ALA A 205 -10.64 16.98 -5.88
C ALA A 205 -11.12 15.96 -6.96
N ALA A 206 -10.35 15.76 -8.05
CA ALA A 206 -10.66 14.78 -9.09
C ALA A 206 -10.96 13.35 -8.58
N ALA A 207 -10.37 12.90 -7.48
CA ALA A 207 -10.64 11.57 -6.95
C ALA A 207 -12.12 11.40 -6.58
N ASN A 208 -12.80 12.46 -6.14
CA ASN A 208 -14.26 12.47 -5.88
C ASN A 208 -15.11 12.40 -7.15
N CYS A 209 -14.51 12.60 -8.33
CA CYS A 209 -15.23 12.64 -9.60
C CYS A 209 -15.36 11.25 -10.26
N TYR A 210 -14.90 10.17 -9.60
CA TYR A 210 -14.99 8.83 -10.18
C TYR A 210 -16.44 8.44 -10.47
N LYS A 211 -16.71 8.11 -11.75
CA LYS A 211 -18.05 7.76 -12.24
C LYS A 211 -18.05 6.34 -12.77
N LYS A 212 -18.76 5.44 -12.09
CA LYS A 212 -18.85 4.01 -12.43
C LYS A 212 -19.22 3.79 -13.90
N GLU A 213 -20.26 4.47 -14.36
CA GLU A 213 -20.83 4.34 -15.70
C GLU A 213 -19.91 4.85 -16.81
N LYS A 214 -18.97 5.74 -16.49
CA LYS A 214 -18.02 6.31 -17.45
C LYS A 214 -16.67 5.60 -17.46
N HIS A 215 -16.42 4.68 -16.51
CA HIS A 215 -15.12 4.04 -16.36
C HIS A 215 -15.22 2.55 -16.05
N LEU A 216 -15.79 2.17 -14.90
CA LEU A 216 -15.87 0.76 -14.48
C LEU A 216 -16.82 -0.08 -15.35
N ASP A 217 -17.86 0.54 -15.89
CA ASP A 217 -18.85 -0.14 -16.76
C ASP A 217 -18.41 -0.23 -18.22
N LEU A 218 -17.28 0.39 -18.61
CA LEU A 218 -16.72 0.21 -19.94
C LEU A 218 -16.22 -1.23 -20.11
N ASP A 219 -16.61 -1.90 -21.19
CA ASP A 219 -16.26 -3.31 -21.42
C ASP A 219 -14.75 -3.55 -21.31
N SER A 220 -13.93 -2.68 -21.93
CA SER A 220 -12.46 -2.76 -21.87
C SER A 220 -11.92 -2.80 -20.44
N ASN A 221 -12.49 -1.99 -19.55
CA ASN A 221 -12.05 -1.86 -18.17
C ASN A 221 -12.61 -3.01 -17.32
N TRP A 222 -13.87 -3.39 -17.55
CA TRP A 222 -14.48 -4.49 -16.84
C TRP A 222 -13.82 -5.85 -17.15
N GLU A 223 -13.29 -6.05 -18.36
CA GLU A 223 -12.47 -7.22 -18.67
C GLU A 223 -11.24 -7.36 -17.76
N LEU A 224 -10.59 -6.24 -17.39
CA LEU A 224 -9.44 -6.26 -16.47
C LEU A 224 -9.88 -6.71 -15.06
N VAL A 225 -11.02 -6.20 -14.58
CA VAL A 225 -11.61 -6.64 -13.30
C VAL A 225 -11.86 -8.15 -13.31
N LYS A 226 -12.42 -8.69 -14.42
CA LYS A 226 -12.71 -10.13 -14.54
C LYS A 226 -11.46 -11.01 -14.56
N LYS A 227 -10.28 -10.50 -14.92
CA LYS A 227 -9.02 -11.27 -14.87
C LYS A 227 -8.53 -11.47 -13.43
N ALA A 228 -8.84 -10.55 -12.52
CA ALA A 228 -8.33 -10.59 -11.16
C ALA A 228 -8.83 -11.79 -10.37
N LYS A 229 -7.96 -12.31 -9.50
CA LYS A 229 -8.28 -13.33 -8.49
C LYS A 229 -8.45 -12.72 -7.09
N VAL A 230 -7.76 -11.61 -6.85
CA VAL A 230 -7.75 -10.87 -5.59
C VAL A 230 -8.12 -9.42 -5.89
N TYR A 231 -9.05 -8.88 -5.13
CA TYR A 231 -9.45 -7.48 -5.19
C TYR A 231 -9.09 -6.79 -3.88
N TYR A 232 -8.59 -5.56 -3.94
CA TYR A 232 -8.34 -4.74 -2.76
C TYR A 232 -8.85 -3.32 -2.94
N ILE A 233 -9.70 -2.86 -2.03
CA ILE A 233 -10.24 -1.50 -2.04
C ILE A 233 -10.16 -0.92 -0.64
N ALA A 234 -9.44 0.19 -0.45
CA ALA A 234 -9.46 0.93 0.79
C ALA A 234 -10.85 1.53 1.07
N GLY A 235 -11.27 1.53 2.33
CA GLY A 235 -12.50 2.14 2.83
C GLY A 235 -12.66 3.62 2.49
N PHE A 236 -11.56 4.36 2.25
CA PHE A 236 -11.62 5.72 1.71
C PHE A 236 -12.45 5.85 0.44
N PHE A 237 -12.49 4.81 -0.41
CA PHE A 237 -13.25 4.87 -1.65
C PHE A 237 -14.78 4.78 -1.44
N LEU A 238 -15.24 4.42 -0.23
CA LEU A 238 -16.65 4.52 0.15
C LEU A 238 -17.15 5.96 0.17
N THR A 239 -16.26 6.96 0.29
CA THR A 239 -16.66 8.37 0.24
C THR A 239 -16.91 8.85 -1.19
N VAL A 240 -16.56 8.05 -2.19
CA VAL A 240 -16.58 8.43 -3.61
C VAL A 240 -17.60 7.62 -4.39
N SER A 241 -17.45 6.29 -4.44
CA SER A 241 -18.29 5.44 -5.30
C SER A 241 -18.60 4.08 -4.65
N PRO A 242 -19.43 4.03 -3.59
CA PRO A 242 -19.91 2.79 -2.99
C PRO A 242 -20.51 1.80 -4.00
N GLU A 243 -21.16 2.29 -5.05
CA GLU A 243 -21.75 1.49 -6.12
C GLU A 243 -20.71 0.76 -6.97
N SER A 244 -19.53 1.36 -7.17
CA SER A 244 -18.40 0.68 -7.84
C SER A 244 -17.86 -0.45 -6.96
N ILE A 245 -17.66 -0.17 -5.66
CA ILE A 245 -17.20 -1.16 -4.68
C ILE A 245 -18.16 -2.34 -4.63
N LEU A 246 -19.47 -2.07 -4.52
CA LEU A 246 -20.49 -3.10 -4.48
C LEU A 246 -20.53 -3.94 -5.76
N LYS A 247 -20.33 -3.35 -6.95
CA LYS A 247 -20.26 -4.11 -8.21
C LYS A 247 -19.07 -5.08 -8.20
N VAL A 248 -17.89 -4.61 -7.81
CA VAL A 248 -16.68 -5.45 -7.73
C VAL A 248 -16.81 -6.54 -6.67
N ALA A 249 -17.30 -6.18 -5.48
CA ALA A 249 -17.44 -7.11 -4.36
C ALA A 249 -18.46 -8.23 -4.64
N LYS A 250 -19.60 -7.90 -5.27
CA LYS A 250 -20.57 -8.89 -5.76
C LYS A 250 -19.96 -9.80 -6.81
N HIS A 251 -19.27 -9.24 -7.81
CA HIS A 251 -18.58 -10.03 -8.83
C HIS A 251 -17.58 -11.01 -8.20
N ALA A 252 -16.82 -10.58 -7.20
CA ALA A 252 -15.89 -11.44 -6.47
C ALA A 252 -16.62 -12.59 -5.76
N SER A 253 -17.70 -12.28 -5.03
CA SER A 253 -18.55 -13.25 -4.33
C SER A 253 -19.13 -14.31 -5.29
N ASP A 254 -19.79 -13.85 -6.36
CA ASP A 254 -20.46 -14.70 -7.36
C ASP A 254 -19.48 -15.68 -8.04
N ASN A 255 -18.22 -15.28 -8.18
CA ASN A 255 -17.18 -16.05 -8.86
C ASN A 255 -16.18 -16.71 -7.89
N ASN A 256 -16.49 -16.71 -6.58
CA ASN A 256 -15.64 -17.28 -5.53
C ASN A 256 -14.18 -16.78 -5.55
N LYS A 257 -13.99 -15.51 -5.89
CA LYS A 257 -12.71 -14.79 -5.83
C LYS A 257 -12.57 -14.08 -4.48
N ILE A 258 -11.39 -13.57 -4.17
CA ILE A 258 -11.09 -12.98 -2.86
C ILE A 258 -11.30 -11.47 -2.93
N PHE A 259 -12.21 -10.93 -2.11
CA PHE A 259 -12.40 -9.49 -1.96
C PHE A 259 -11.85 -9.01 -0.61
N CYS A 260 -10.87 -8.12 -0.68
CA CYS A 260 -10.21 -7.50 0.46
C CYS A 260 -10.62 -6.04 0.62
N MET A 261 -10.75 -5.58 1.85
CA MET A 261 -11.09 -4.19 2.17
C MET A 261 -10.32 -3.70 3.40
N ASN A 262 -10.04 -2.40 3.48
CA ASN A 262 -9.42 -1.78 4.66
C ASN A 262 -10.41 -0.82 5.35
N LEU A 263 -10.47 -0.80 6.68
CA LEU A 263 -11.24 0.19 7.45
C LEU A 263 -10.74 1.63 7.19
N SER A 264 -9.44 1.78 6.93
CA SER A 264 -8.72 2.99 6.44
C SER A 264 -8.65 4.18 7.39
N ALA A 265 -9.75 4.53 8.07
CA ALA A 265 -9.74 5.59 9.07
C ALA A 265 -10.98 5.50 9.99
N PRO A 266 -10.90 6.01 11.24
CA PRO A 266 -12.04 6.07 12.16
C PRO A 266 -13.28 6.74 11.57
N PHE A 267 -13.10 7.80 10.78
CA PHE A 267 -14.21 8.55 10.20
C PHE A 267 -15.05 7.72 9.21
N ILE A 268 -14.48 6.67 8.60
CA ILE A 268 -15.22 5.75 7.72
C ILE A 268 -16.25 4.98 8.54
N SER A 269 -15.85 4.44 9.69
CA SER A 269 -16.77 3.75 10.60
C SER A 269 -17.82 4.69 11.20
N GLN A 270 -17.47 5.95 11.47
CA GLN A 270 -18.37 6.94 12.08
C GLN A 270 -19.41 7.50 11.10
N PHE A 271 -18.98 7.90 9.89
CA PHE A 271 -19.83 8.66 8.96
C PHE A 271 -20.24 7.86 7.72
N PHE A 272 -19.53 6.77 7.40
CA PHE A 272 -19.78 5.92 6.24
C PHE A 272 -20.13 4.47 6.64
N LYS A 273 -20.66 4.29 7.86
CA LYS A 273 -21.13 2.99 8.37
C LYS A 273 -22.11 2.30 7.42
N GLU A 274 -23.09 3.02 6.90
CA GLU A 274 -24.11 2.43 6.03
C GLU A 274 -23.51 1.81 4.76
N PRO A 275 -22.74 2.53 3.92
CA PRO A 275 -22.10 1.91 2.76
C PRO A 275 -21.05 0.85 3.15
N LEU A 276 -20.30 1.04 4.23
CA LEU A 276 -19.37 0.01 4.75
C LEU A 276 -20.09 -1.31 5.04
N MET A 277 -21.20 -1.25 5.78
CA MET A 277 -21.97 -2.44 6.16
C MET A 277 -22.75 -3.06 5.00
N LYS A 278 -23.03 -2.31 3.93
CA LYS A 278 -23.56 -2.88 2.67
C LYS A 278 -22.51 -3.72 1.93
N VAL A 279 -21.23 -3.35 2.03
CA VAL A 279 -20.11 -4.07 1.38
C VAL A 279 -19.62 -5.22 2.25
N MET A 280 -19.68 -5.09 3.59
CA MET A 280 -19.15 -6.06 4.55
C MET A 280 -19.51 -7.54 4.27
N PRO A 281 -20.74 -7.91 3.83
CA PRO A 281 -21.06 -9.30 3.52
C PRO A 281 -20.19 -9.94 2.44
N TYR A 282 -19.58 -9.16 1.57
CA TYR A 282 -18.74 -9.62 0.48
C TYR A 282 -17.25 -9.63 0.85
N VAL A 283 -16.87 -9.06 2.00
CA VAL A 283 -15.47 -8.96 2.43
C VAL A 283 -14.97 -10.31 2.93
N ASP A 284 -14.00 -10.87 2.21
CA ASP A 284 -13.26 -12.08 2.59
C ASP A 284 -12.11 -11.76 3.54
N ILE A 285 -11.39 -10.65 3.33
CA ILE A 285 -10.29 -10.20 4.20
C ILE A 285 -10.50 -8.73 4.56
N LEU A 286 -10.64 -8.44 5.86
CA LEU A 286 -10.75 -7.07 6.36
C LEU A 286 -9.46 -6.67 7.06
N PHE A 287 -8.87 -5.57 6.62
CA PHE A 287 -7.72 -4.93 7.23
C PHE A 287 -8.13 -3.71 8.07
N GLY A 288 -7.31 -3.36 9.05
CA GLY A 288 -7.38 -2.10 9.77
C GLY A 288 -6.27 -1.99 10.82
N ASN A 289 -6.25 -0.90 11.55
CA ASN A 289 -5.44 -0.74 12.77
C ASN A 289 -6.29 -0.76 14.05
N GLU A 290 -5.66 -0.71 15.20
CA GLU A 290 -6.29 -0.75 16.52
C GLU A 290 -7.30 0.39 16.74
N THR A 291 -6.99 1.60 16.23
CA THR A 291 -7.85 2.78 16.41
C THR A 291 -9.11 2.66 15.54
N GLU A 292 -8.95 2.18 14.31
CA GLU A 292 -10.04 1.89 13.38
C GLU A 292 -10.91 0.75 13.89
N ALA A 293 -10.31 -0.33 14.41
CA ALA A 293 -11.01 -1.49 14.97
C ALA A 293 -11.84 -1.09 16.20
N ALA A 294 -11.26 -0.32 17.13
CA ALA A 294 -11.97 0.19 18.29
C ALA A 294 -13.15 1.09 17.88
N THR A 295 -12.94 1.97 16.90
CA THR A 295 -14.01 2.83 16.37
C THR A 295 -15.10 2.00 15.71
N PHE A 296 -14.74 1.00 14.90
CA PHE A 296 -15.68 0.10 14.26
C PHE A 296 -16.52 -0.70 15.28
N ALA A 297 -15.87 -1.23 16.32
CA ALA A 297 -16.53 -1.95 17.41
C ALA A 297 -17.54 -1.08 18.15
N LYS A 298 -17.15 0.17 18.47
CA LYS A 298 -18.03 1.16 19.10
C LYS A 298 -19.25 1.45 18.23
N GLU A 299 -19.04 1.73 16.95
CA GLU A 299 -20.12 2.06 16.02
C GLU A 299 -21.06 0.87 15.76
N LEU A 300 -20.57 -0.38 15.87
CA LEU A 300 -21.41 -1.58 15.80
C LEU A 300 -22.01 -2.04 17.14
N GLY A 301 -21.64 -1.42 18.25
CA GLY A 301 -22.13 -1.79 19.58
C GLY A 301 -21.62 -3.16 20.03
N PHE A 302 -20.34 -3.48 19.78
CA PHE A 302 -19.74 -4.76 20.19
C PHE A 302 -19.48 -4.88 21.71
N GLU A 303 -19.61 -3.79 22.46
CA GLU A 303 -19.44 -3.74 23.93
C GLU A 303 -18.12 -4.34 24.43
N THR A 304 -17.02 -4.14 23.69
CA THR A 304 -15.67 -4.60 24.05
C THR A 304 -14.62 -3.69 23.44
N ASP A 305 -13.52 -3.50 24.16
CA ASP A 305 -12.32 -2.79 23.69
C ASP A 305 -11.16 -3.79 23.43
N ASP A 306 -11.38 -5.09 23.66
CA ASP A 306 -10.37 -6.12 23.41
C ASP A 306 -10.25 -6.40 21.91
N ILE A 307 -9.08 -6.13 21.33
CA ILE A 307 -8.87 -6.23 19.89
C ILE A 307 -9.09 -7.64 19.33
N ALA A 308 -8.81 -8.68 20.12
CA ALA A 308 -9.02 -10.07 19.71
C ALA A 308 -10.52 -10.41 19.69
N GLU A 309 -11.28 -9.95 20.68
CA GLU A 309 -12.73 -10.06 20.70
C GLU A 309 -13.37 -9.26 19.57
N ILE A 310 -12.90 -8.04 19.30
CA ILE A 310 -13.34 -7.22 18.16
C ILE A 310 -13.09 -7.97 16.84
N ALA A 311 -11.90 -8.53 16.65
CA ALA A 311 -11.57 -9.32 15.47
C ALA A 311 -12.51 -10.52 15.30
N LYS A 312 -12.75 -11.27 16.39
CA LYS A 312 -13.67 -12.42 16.39
C LYS A 312 -15.11 -12.04 16.09
N LYS A 313 -15.63 -10.96 16.68
CA LYS A 313 -16.99 -10.46 16.40
C LYS A 313 -17.12 -9.98 14.95
N THR A 314 -16.10 -9.30 14.45
CA THR A 314 -16.03 -8.83 13.05
C THR A 314 -16.00 -10.00 12.06
N GLN A 315 -15.25 -11.05 12.36
CA GLN A 315 -15.20 -12.29 11.57
C GLN A 315 -16.60 -12.90 11.38
N ASN A 316 -17.38 -12.92 12.45
CA ASN A 316 -18.71 -13.53 12.54
C ASN A 316 -19.85 -12.66 11.99
N LEU A 317 -19.56 -11.47 11.46
CA LEU A 317 -20.57 -10.68 10.77
C LEU A 317 -21.17 -11.46 9.58
N PRO A 318 -22.42 -11.17 9.16
CA PRO A 318 -23.05 -11.84 8.03
C PRO A 318 -22.15 -11.85 6.79
N LYS A 319 -22.12 -12.96 6.07
CA LYS A 319 -21.29 -13.14 4.87
C LYS A 319 -22.09 -13.83 3.77
N ASP A 320 -21.96 -13.31 2.55
CA ASP A 320 -22.68 -13.76 1.37
C ASP A 320 -22.08 -15.05 0.80
N ASN A 321 -20.82 -15.03 0.37
CA ASN A 321 -20.12 -16.24 -0.05
C ASN A 321 -19.72 -17.11 1.15
N THR A 322 -20.49 -18.17 1.40
CA THR A 322 -20.28 -19.15 2.48
C THR A 322 -19.17 -20.16 2.22
N LYS A 323 -18.58 -20.17 1.01
CA LYS A 323 -17.44 -21.06 0.68
C LYS A 323 -16.12 -20.59 1.31
N ARG A 324 -16.07 -19.37 1.82
CA ARG A 324 -14.89 -18.74 2.43
C ARG A 324 -15.30 -18.14 3.76
N GLN A 325 -14.56 -18.44 4.82
CA GLN A 325 -14.68 -17.73 6.09
C GLN A 325 -14.01 -16.36 5.97
N ARG A 326 -14.57 -15.34 6.62
CA ARG A 326 -13.92 -14.03 6.71
C ARG A 326 -12.62 -14.16 7.51
N VAL A 327 -11.59 -13.46 7.08
CA VAL A 327 -10.35 -13.23 7.81
C VAL A 327 -10.33 -11.75 8.21
N VAL A 328 -9.98 -11.48 9.46
CA VAL A 328 -9.77 -10.13 9.97
C VAL A 328 -8.31 -10.00 10.37
N VAL A 329 -7.66 -8.92 9.96
CA VAL A 329 -6.26 -8.63 10.24
C VAL A 329 -6.16 -7.19 10.75
N PHE A 330 -5.85 -7.04 12.05
CA PHE A 330 -5.66 -5.73 12.68
C PHE A 330 -4.21 -5.54 13.11
N THR A 331 -3.60 -4.49 12.58
CA THR A 331 -2.25 -4.05 12.96
C THR A 331 -2.32 -3.21 14.25
N GLN A 332 -1.22 -3.15 15.01
CA GLN A 332 -1.14 -2.43 16.29
C GLN A 332 0.17 -1.62 16.42
N GLY A 333 0.63 -1.04 15.31
CA GLY A 333 1.93 -0.39 15.23
C GLY A 333 3.07 -1.35 15.56
N LYS A 334 3.70 -1.18 16.73
CA LYS A 334 4.80 -2.03 17.21
C LYS A 334 4.32 -3.29 17.93
N ASP A 335 3.08 -3.30 18.40
CA ASP A 335 2.51 -4.44 19.11
C ASP A 335 2.05 -5.51 18.09
N ASP A 336 1.83 -6.72 18.57
CA ASP A 336 1.49 -7.88 17.74
C ASP A 336 0.31 -7.60 16.80
N THR A 337 0.41 -8.05 15.55
CA THR A 337 -0.73 -8.03 14.62
C THR A 337 -1.72 -9.13 14.98
N VAL A 338 -2.99 -8.77 15.12
CA VAL A 338 -4.09 -9.67 15.45
C VAL A 338 -4.68 -10.21 14.15
N ALA A 339 -4.78 -11.52 13.99
CA ALA A 339 -5.49 -12.11 12.86
C ALA A 339 -6.36 -13.31 13.24
N THR A 340 -7.50 -13.44 12.57
CA THR A 340 -8.37 -14.61 12.74
C THR A 340 -7.87 -15.77 11.84
N VAL A 341 -7.57 -16.92 12.45
CA VAL A 341 -7.12 -18.14 11.77
C VAL A 341 -8.12 -19.25 12.05
N GLY A 342 -8.97 -19.55 11.06
CA GLY A 342 -10.14 -20.40 11.26
C GLY A 342 -11.06 -19.82 12.35
N GLU A 343 -11.42 -20.62 13.36
CA GLU A 343 -12.26 -20.19 14.49
C GLU A 343 -11.47 -19.50 15.64
N THR A 344 -10.16 -19.34 15.48
CA THR A 344 -9.27 -18.82 16.52
C THR A 344 -8.72 -17.44 16.16
N VAL A 345 -8.28 -16.70 17.16
CA VAL A 345 -7.55 -15.43 16.98
C VAL A 345 -6.11 -15.69 17.38
N THR A 346 -5.17 -15.31 16.50
CA THR A 346 -3.73 -15.48 16.69
C THR A 346 -3.05 -14.12 16.69
N MET A 347 -2.06 -13.97 17.56
CA MET A 347 -1.18 -12.80 17.62
C MET A 347 0.10 -13.11 16.85
N PHE A 348 0.50 -12.20 15.97
CA PHE A 348 1.69 -12.30 15.14
C PHE A 348 2.67 -11.21 15.56
N PRO A 349 3.79 -11.57 16.23
CA PRO A 349 4.77 -10.59 16.69
C PRO A 349 5.33 -9.78 15.53
N VAL A 350 5.38 -8.46 15.71
CA VAL A 350 6.09 -7.56 14.80
C VAL A 350 7.58 -7.66 15.11
N VAL A 351 8.42 -7.69 14.08
CA VAL A 351 9.87 -7.73 14.28
C VAL A 351 10.33 -6.43 14.93
N ASP A 352 11.05 -6.54 16.04
CA ASP A 352 11.61 -5.38 16.76
C ASP A 352 12.51 -4.54 15.83
N ILE A 353 12.25 -3.24 15.82
CA ILE A 353 13.03 -2.26 15.09
C ILE A 353 13.61 -1.24 16.06
N ASP A 354 14.90 -0.94 15.87
CA ASP A 354 15.54 0.21 16.51
C ASP A 354 14.74 1.47 16.22
N GLN A 355 14.16 2.06 17.26
CA GLN A 355 13.31 3.24 17.14
C GLN A 355 14.05 4.43 16.49
N ASN A 356 15.37 4.48 16.61
CA ASN A 356 16.19 5.52 15.95
C ASN A 356 16.30 5.34 14.43
N ALA A 357 15.95 4.17 13.90
CA ALA A 357 15.92 3.90 12.47
C ALA A 357 14.54 4.18 11.84
N ILE A 358 13.52 4.47 12.64
CA ILE A 358 12.19 4.86 12.16
C ILE A 358 12.26 6.32 11.72
N VAL A 359 11.91 6.55 10.46
CA VAL A 359 11.91 7.88 9.83
C VAL A 359 10.48 8.35 9.58
N ASP A 360 9.57 7.44 9.21
CA ASP A 360 8.18 7.77 8.89
C ASP A 360 7.25 6.58 9.10
N THR A 361 6.32 6.65 10.05
CA THR A 361 5.35 5.57 10.25
C THR A 361 4.19 5.61 9.24
N ASN A 362 4.10 6.67 8.44
CA ASN A 362 3.01 6.81 7.49
C ASN A 362 3.18 5.89 6.29
N GLY A 363 2.05 5.30 5.88
CA GLY A 363 2.07 4.29 4.82
C GLY A 363 2.55 2.91 5.29
N ALA A 364 2.92 2.73 6.56
CA ALA A 364 3.22 1.41 7.11
C ALA A 364 2.05 0.44 6.97
N GLY A 365 0.81 0.92 7.16
CA GLY A 365 -0.41 0.15 6.92
C GLY A 365 -0.60 -0.23 5.44
N ASP A 366 -0.41 0.72 4.53
CA ASP A 366 -0.47 0.46 3.08
C ASP A 366 0.60 -0.55 2.65
N ALA A 367 1.80 -0.44 3.23
CA ALA A 367 2.92 -1.33 2.99
C ALA A 367 2.66 -2.73 3.52
N PHE A 368 2.12 -2.83 4.74
CA PHE A 368 1.68 -4.09 5.31
C PHE A 368 0.68 -4.78 4.38
N VAL A 369 -0.33 -4.04 3.91
CA VAL A 369 -1.32 -4.60 2.99
C VAL A 369 -0.68 -4.99 1.66
N GLY A 370 0.20 -4.16 1.08
CA GLY A 370 0.87 -4.49 -0.17
C GLY A 370 1.72 -5.77 -0.09
N GLY A 371 2.52 -5.93 0.97
CA GLY A 371 3.27 -7.17 1.21
C GLY A 371 2.36 -8.37 1.48
N PHE A 372 1.25 -8.18 2.20
CA PHE A 372 0.24 -9.22 2.37
C PHE A 372 -0.35 -9.65 1.03
N LEU A 373 -0.74 -8.69 0.19
CA LEU A 373 -1.37 -8.96 -1.11
C LEU A 373 -0.40 -9.64 -2.08
N SER A 374 0.89 -9.29 -2.07
CA SER A 374 1.89 -9.92 -2.93
C SER A 374 2.07 -11.41 -2.63
N ALA A 375 2.02 -11.78 -1.35
CA ALA A 375 2.02 -13.18 -0.91
C ALA A 375 0.66 -13.87 -1.19
N LEU A 376 -0.45 -13.16 -1.00
CA LEU A 376 -1.79 -13.69 -1.21
C LEU A 376 -2.06 -14.09 -2.67
N VAL A 377 -1.63 -13.28 -3.63
CA VAL A 377 -1.81 -13.60 -5.07
C VAL A 377 -0.99 -14.81 -5.51
N GLN A 378 0.10 -15.11 -4.79
CA GLN A 378 0.91 -16.31 -4.96
C GLN A 378 0.31 -17.54 -4.26
N GLU A 379 -0.89 -17.42 -3.68
CA GLU A 379 -1.61 -18.49 -2.99
C GLU A 379 -0.84 -19.01 -1.75
N ASN A 380 -0.02 -18.15 -1.13
CA ASN A 380 0.66 -18.45 0.12
C ASN A 380 -0.33 -18.55 1.29
N LYS A 381 0.12 -19.18 2.39
CA LYS A 381 -0.65 -19.28 3.63
C LYS A 381 -0.74 -17.93 4.35
N LEU A 382 -1.74 -17.78 5.21
CA LEU A 382 -2.01 -16.53 5.94
C LEU A 382 -0.81 -16.04 6.74
N GLU A 383 -0.09 -16.94 7.40
CA GLU A 383 1.10 -16.61 8.20
C GLU A 383 2.21 -15.99 7.34
N GLU A 384 2.36 -16.50 6.11
CA GLU A 384 3.33 -15.97 5.14
C GLU A 384 2.89 -14.62 4.59
N CYS A 385 1.59 -14.40 4.40
CA CYS A 385 1.05 -13.11 4.02
C CYS A 385 1.28 -12.05 5.10
N ILE A 386 1.05 -12.40 6.38
CA ILE A 386 1.31 -11.49 7.51
C ILE A 386 2.80 -11.17 7.61
N ARG A 387 3.67 -12.18 7.48
CA ARG A 387 5.13 -12.01 7.48
C ARG A 387 5.61 -11.08 6.36
N ALA A 388 5.07 -11.24 5.15
CA ALA A 388 5.38 -10.36 4.02
C ALA A 388 4.89 -8.92 4.27
N GLY A 389 3.72 -8.76 4.90
CA GLY A 389 3.22 -7.46 5.33
C GLY A 389 4.12 -6.79 6.37
N HIS A 390 4.52 -7.49 7.43
CA HIS A 390 5.45 -6.97 8.43
C HIS A 390 6.77 -6.55 7.80
N TYR A 391 7.31 -7.37 6.91
CA TYR A 391 8.52 -7.05 6.19
C TYR A 391 8.39 -5.76 5.37
N ALA A 392 7.34 -5.63 4.57
CA ALA A 392 7.11 -4.45 3.75
C ALA A 392 6.95 -3.18 4.62
N ALA A 393 6.19 -3.25 5.71
CA ALA A 393 6.06 -2.15 6.66
C ALA A 393 7.42 -1.76 7.28
N ASN A 394 8.18 -2.75 7.75
CA ASN A 394 9.50 -2.56 8.36
C ASN A 394 10.53 -1.89 7.43
N VAL A 395 10.37 -2.11 6.14
CA VAL A 395 11.21 -1.49 5.11
C VAL A 395 10.79 -0.05 4.85
N ILE A 396 9.47 0.19 4.71
CA ILE A 396 8.91 1.52 4.45
C ILE A 396 9.18 2.49 5.60
N ILE A 397 9.02 2.06 6.85
CA ILE A 397 9.11 2.98 7.99
C ILE A 397 10.50 3.59 8.21
N LYS A 398 11.53 3.04 7.56
CA LYS A 398 12.92 3.52 7.62
C LYS A 398 13.20 4.62 6.58
N ARG A 399 12.19 5.08 5.86
CA ARG A 399 12.30 6.03 4.74
C ARG A 399 11.13 7.02 4.81
N VAL A 400 11.25 8.15 4.13
CA VAL A 400 10.15 9.12 4.04
C VAL A 400 9.13 8.62 3.01
N GLY A 401 7.85 8.55 3.40
CA GLY A 401 6.75 8.06 2.56
C GLY A 401 6.82 6.57 2.18
N CYS A 402 5.91 6.14 1.31
CA CYS A 402 5.84 4.77 0.78
C CYS A 402 6.93 4.50 -0.27
N THR A 403 8.21 4.56 0.13
CA THR A 403 9.40 4.36 -0.71
C THR A 403 10.26 3.18 -0.23
N PHE A 404 10.91 2.45 -1.13
CA PHE A 404 11.68 1.23 -0.81
C PHE A 404 13.21 1.36 -1.02
N PRO A 405 14.05 0.51 -0.39
CA PRO A 405 15.49 0.40 -0.59
C PRO A 405 15.91 -0.69 -1.60
N GLU A 406 16.62 -0.35 -2.68
CA GLU A 406 17.41 -1.17 -3.66
C GLU A 406 17.19 -2.70 -3.77
N LYS A 407 17.26 -3.45 -2.68
CA LYS A 407 17.11 -4.90 -2.64
C LYS A 407 16.40 -5.28 -1.35
N PRO A 408 15.47 -6.24 -1.38
CA PRO A 408 14.93 -6.79 -0.16
C PRO A 408 16.02 -7.62 0.57
N ASP A 409 16.51 -7.14 1.71
CA ASP A 409 17.42 -7.89 2.58
C ASP A 409 16.61 -8.63 3.64
N TYR A 410 16.16 -9.83 3.28
CA TYR A 410 15.46 -10.74 4.17
C TYR A 410 16.40 -11.87 4.61
N GLN A 411 16.70 -11.94 5.92
CA GLN A 411 17.40 -13.07 6.54
C GLN A 411 16.43 -13.99 7.26
#